data_AF-A0ABD0PS45-F1
#
_entry.id   AF-A0ABD0PS45-F1
#
_cell.length_a   1.000
_cell.length_b   1.000
_cell.length_c   1.000
_cell.angle_alpha   90.00
_cell.angle_beta   90.00
_cell.angle_gamma   90.00
#
_symmetry.space_group_name_H-M   'P 1'
#
loop_
_entity.id
_entity.type
_entity.pdbx_description
1 polymer ?
#
loop_
_entity_poly.entity_id
_entity_poly.type
_entity_poly.pdbx_seq_one_letter_code
_entity_poly.pdbx_strand_id
1 'polypeptide(L)' 'SRRMVDVMDVTTQKGIEMSMGQWRRYYETPASEREKLYNVISLEFSHTKLEHLVKRPTS' A
#
# COMPACT_ATOMS: atom_id res chain seq x y z
N SER A 1 12.18 -8.61 3.57
CA SER A 1 11.72 -8.42 2.19
C SER A 1 11.77 -6.93 1.86
N ARG A 2 12.52 -6.51 0.84
CA ARG A 2 12.60 -5.11 0.36
C ARG A 2 11.58 -4.89 -0.77
N ARG A 3 10.33 -5.33 -0.57
CA ARG A 3 9.29 -5.20 -1.59
C ARG A 3 8.90 -3.73 -1.77
N MET A 4 9.05 -3.24 -2.99
CA MET A 4 8.50 -1.96 -3.43
C MET A 4 7.02 -2.12 -3.75
N VAL A 5 6.27 -1.04 -3.55
CA VAL A 5 4.83 -0.95 -3.74
C VAL A 5 4.53 0.29 -4.56
N ASP A 6 3.63 0.13 -5.52
CA ASP A 6 3.09 1.23 -6.29
C ASP A 6 2.13 2.04 -5.40
N VAL A 7 2.48 3.31 -5.23
CA VAL A 7 1.71 4.28 -4.46
C VAL A 7 1.25 5.37 -5.42
N MET A 8 0.00 5.80 -5.27
CA MET A 8 -0.58 6.87 -6.06
C MET A 8 -0.66 8.15 -5.24
N ASP A 9 -0.08 9.24 -5.76
CA ASP A 9 -0.41 10.59 -5.29
C ASP A 9 -1.80 10.96 -5.80
N VAL A 10 -2.78 10.96 -4.89
CA VAL A 10 -4.19 11.14 -5.24
C VAL A 10 -4.44 12.49 -5.90
N THR A 11 -3.68 13.52 -5.53
CA THR A 11 -3.85 14.88 -6.05
C THR A 11 -3.41 14.98 -7.50
N THR A 12 -2.33 14.29 -7.87
CA THR A 12 -1.73 14.40 -9.21
C THR A 12 -2.03 13.21 -10.13
N GLN A 13 -2.61 12.13 -9.59
CA GLN A 13 -2.80 10.84 -10.26
C GLN A 13 -1.49 10.23 -10.78
N LYS A 14 -0.34 10.64 -10.24
CA LYS A 14 0.98 10.11 -10.61
C LYS A 14 1.37 8.96 -9.70
N GLY A 15 1.95 7.92 -10.30
CA GLY A 15 2.53 6.79 -9.57
C GLY A 15 3.92 7.14 -9.02
N ILE A 16 4.18 6.68 -7.80
CA ILE A 16 5.50 6.67 -7.16
C ILE A 16 5.72 5.28 -6.56
N GLU A 17 6.97 4.93 -6.27
CA GLU A 17 7.30 3.69 -5.57
C GLU A 17 7.73 3.97 -4.14
N MET A 18 7.27 3.16 -3.20
CA MET A 18 7.72 3.17 -1.82
C MET A 18 7.91 1.74 -1.31
N SER A 19 8.82 1.52 -0.36
CA SER A 19 8.85 0.23 0.35
C SER A 19 7.63 0.07 1.25
N MET A 20 7.23 -1.17 1.55
CA MET A 20 6.17 -1.45 2.55
C MET A 20 6.42 -0.78 3.91
N GLY A 21 7.69 -0.64 4.33
CA GLY A 21 8.03 0.04 5.58
C GLY A 21 7.81 1.56 5.54
N GLN A 22 8.08 2.19 4.40
CA GLN A 22 7.77 3.61 4.20
C GLN A 22 6.26 3.83 4.10
N TRP A 23 5.54 2.98 3.36
CA TRP A 23 4.07 3.03 3.28
C TRP A 23 3.43 2.88 4.65
N ARG A 24 3.87 1.90 5.46
CA ARG A 24 3.39 1.71 6.83
C ARG A 24 3.57 2.98 7.67
N ARG A 25 4.76 3.58 7.66
CA ARG A 25 5.04 4.81 8.42
C ARG A 25 4.09 5.94 8.01
N TYR A 26 3.91 6.15 6.70
CA TYR A 26 2.95 7.13 6.18
C TYR A 26 1.51 6.84 6.65
N TYR A 27 1.09 5.58 6.62
CA TYR A 27 -0.25 5.18 7.06
C TYR A 27 -0.46 5.40 8.57
N GLU A 28 0.59 5.18 9.39
CA GLU A 28 0.57 5.41 10.84
C GLU A 28 0.71 6.90 11.22
N THR A 29 1.22 7.77 10.33
CA THR A 29 1.26 9.23 10.55
C THR A 29 -0.16 9.79 10.77
N PRO A 30 -0.38 10.61 11.83
CA PRO A 30 -1.66 11.28 12.06
C PRO A 30 -2.14 12.04 10.83
N ALA A 31 -3.44 12.01 10.54
CA ALA A 31 -3.98 12.60 9.31
C ALA A 31 -3.65 14.09 9.16
N SER A 32 -3.60 14.85 10.26
CA SER A 32 -3.21 16.26 10.31
C SER A 32 -1.73 16.52 9.96
N GLU A 33 -0.88 15.50 10.05
CA GLU A 33 0.56 15.57 9.80
C GLU A 33 0.94 14.97 8.44
N ARG A 34 -0.01 14.41 7.68
CA ARG A 34 0.26 13.86 6.35
C ARG A 34 0.39 14.99 5.34
N GLU A 35 1.61 15.22 4.86
CA GLU A 35 1.91 16.25 3.85
C GLU A 35 1.24 15.98 2.49
N LYS A 36 1.00 14.71 2.15
CA LYS A 36 0.38 14.29 0.90
C LYS A 36 -0.71 13.26 1.12
N LEU A 37 -1.64 13.20 0.17
CA LEU A 37 -2.65 12.15 0.11
C LEU A 37 -2.19 11.05 -0.84
N TYR A 38 -1.64 9.98 -0.25
CA TYR A 38 -1.24 8.78 -0.97
C TYR A 38 -2.24 7.63 -0.78
N ASN A 39 -2.34 6.78 -1.81
CA ASN A 39 -3.14 5.56 -1.78
C ASN A 39 -2.37 4.36 -2.38
N VAL A 40 -2.68 3.15 -1.92
CA VAL A 40 -2.19 1.88 -2.48
C VAL A 40 -3.38 1.01 -2.81
N ILE A 41 -3.54 0.68 -4.09
CA ILE A 41 -4.65 -0.17 -4.57
C ILE A 41 -4.20 -1.41 -5.35
N SER A 42 -2.92 -1.49 -5.73
CA SER A 42 -2.35 -2.56 -6.56
C SER A 42 -1.48 -3.55 -5.78
N LEU A 43 -1.63 -3.62 -4.45
CA LEU A 43 -0.85 -4.56 -3.64
C LEU A 43 -1.38 -6.00 -3.78
N GLU A 44 -0.84 -6.73 -4.74
CA GLU A 44 -1.03 -8.18 -4.91
C GLU A 44 -0.28 -8.94 -3.79
N PHE A 45 -0.85 -9.97 -3.15
CA PHE A 45 -0.19 -10.66 -2.02
C PHE A 45 -0.28 -12.20 -2.05
N SER A 46 -0.69 -12.79 -3.18
CA SER A 46 -0.82 -14.25 -3.35
C SER A 46 0.51 -14.98 -3.16
N HIS A 47 1.65 -14.34 -3.42
CA HIS A 47 2.97 -14.94 -3.16
C HIS A 47 3.56 -14.57 -1.80
N THR A 48 2.71 -14.40 -0.79
CA THR A 48 3.13 -14.07 0.58
C THR A 48 2.39 -14.95 1.59
N LYS A 49 2.86 -14.97 2.84
CA LYS A 49 2.17 -15.68 3.93
C LYS A 49 0.72 -15.20 4.16
N LEU A 50 0.38 -13.99 3.69
CA LEU A 50 -0.98 -13.43 3.81
C LEU A 50 -1.99 -14.15 2.92
N GLU A 51 -1.55 -14.79 1.82
CA GLU A 51 -2.41 -15.53 0.90
C GLU A 51 -3.30 -16.54 1.65
N HIS A 52 -2.71 -17.32 2.56
CA HIS A 52 -3.44 -18.36 3.28
C HIS A 52 -4.45 -17.82 4.30
N LEU A 53 -4.38 -16.53 4.62
CA LEU A 53 -5.28 -15.86 5.58
C LEU A 53 -6.48 -15.20 4.90
N VAL A 54 -6.43 -14.99 3.57
CA VAL A 54 -7.51 -14.32 2.82
C VAL A 54 -8.05 -15.28 1.76
N LYS A 55 -9.33 -15.64 1.86
CA LYS A 55 -10.02 -16.47 0.87
C LYS A 55 -11.10 -15.66 0.19
N ARG A 56 -11.09 -15.64 -1.14
CA ARG A 56 -12.24 -15.17 -1.91
C ARG A 56 -13.42 -16.15 -1.72
N PRO A 57 -14.68 -15.67 -1.79
CA PRO A 57 -15.84 -16.56 -1.77
C PRO A 57 -15.74 -17.64 -2.86
N THR A 58 -16.10 -18.86 -2.52
CA THR A 58 -16.36 -19.93 -3.49
C THR A 58 -17.82 -19.80 -3.94
N SER A 59 -18.05 -19.79 -5.25
CA SER A 59 -19.38 -19.73 -5.86
C SER A 59 -20.33 -20.81 -5.36
#